data_AF-A0A5U6CRZ8-F1
#
_entry.id   AF-A0A5U6CRZ8-F1
#
_cell.length_a   1.000
_cell.length_b   1.000
_cell.length_c   1.000
_cell.angle_alpha   90.00
_cell.angle_beta   90.00
_cell.angle_gamma   90.00
#
_symmetry.space_group_name_H-M   'P 1'
#
loop_
_entity.id
_entity.type
_entity.pdbx_description
1 polymer ?
#
loop_
_entity_poly.entity_id
_entity_poly.type
_entity_poly.pdbx_seq_one_letter_code
_entity_poly.pdbx_strand_id
1 'polypeptide(L)'
;MSNINKQALREVAEKATPGNWRHASSRFNGITVTPFSLCDEEVMLAHAVEKRDAEFIAAANPATMLALLDELETAKKRIAELEAEPVSQAYNLPELIEGMEVSIDVSTCDADLGNRYFGTVTEALELDTAKNGYILLVQDAEPNFDVNGNSSATPDGWVMVPKELTPEMMRAVQIRSELGGYATSNLSGAYNMFSEFWNVAVSAAPKVDYL
;
A
#
# COMPACT_ATOMS: atom_id res chain seq x y z
N MET A 1 16.91 30.98 -2.35
CA MET A 1 16.78 31.04 -3.83
C MET A 1 17.06 32.46 -4.26
N SER A 2 17.89 32.66 -5.29
CA SER A 2 18.20 33.99 -5.81
C SER A 2 16.95 34.62 -6.43
N ASN A 3 16.56 35.82 -5.99
CA ASN A 3 15.39 36.54 -6.50
C ASN A 3 15.76 37.28 -7.81
N ILE A 4 16.09 36.51 -8.84
CA ILE A 4 16.42 37.06 -10.17
C ILE A 4 15.12 37.32 -10.92
N ASN A 5 14.91 38.58 -11.32
CA ASN A 5 13.79 38.95 -12.19
C ASN A 5 14.08 38.52 -13.64
N LYS A 6 13.51 37.37 -14.04
CA LYS A 6 13.71 36.75 -15.36
C LYS A 6 13.13 37.57 -16.51
N GLN A 7 12.02 38.26 -16.28
CA GLN A 7 11.40 39.12 -17.29
C GLN A 7 12.29 40.34 -17.58
N ALA A 8 12.81 40.97 -16.52
CA ALA A 8 13.76 42.06 -16.69
C ALA A 8 15.04 41.60 -17.41
N LEU A 9 15.51 40.38 -17.15
CA LEU A 9 16.67 39.82 -17.82
C LEU A 9 16.40 39.56 -19.32
N ARG A 10 15.20 39.06 -19.66
CA ARG A 10 14.76 38.88 -21.06
C ARG A 10 14.73 40.22 -21.80
N GLU A 11 14.11 41.25 -21.21
CA GLU A 11 14.03 42.58 -21.83
C GLU A 11 15.42 43.21 -22.08
N VAL A 12 16.36 43.03 -21.15
CA VAL A 12 17.73 43.51 -21.30
C VAL A 12 18.45 42.75 -22.41
N ALA A 13 18.26 41.42 -22.49
CA ALA A 13 18.85 40.61 -23.55
C ALA A 13 18.27 40.95 -24.94
N GLU A 14 16.96 41.16 -25.06
CA GLU A 14 16.30 41.56 -26.33
C GLU A 14 16.75 42.95 -26.82
N LYS A 15 17.04 43.87 -25.90
CA LYS A 15 17.52 45.23 -26.23
C LYS A 15 19.02 45.29 -26.52
N ALA A 16 19.78 44.29 -26.09
CA ALA A 16 21.21 44.24 -26.32
C ALA A 16 21.52 44.03 -27.80
N THR A 17 22.74 44.39 -28.23
CA THR A 17 23.14 44.24 -29.63
C THR A 17 23.00 42.80 -30.08
N PRO A 18 22.17 42.49 -31.10
CA PRO A 18 21.96 41.12 -31.55
C PRO A 18 23.21 40.59 -32.27
N GLY A 19 23.34 39.28 -32.29
CA GLY A 19 24.41 38.59 -33.00
C GLY A 19 25.39 37.87 -32.07
N ASN A 20 26.37 37.21 -32.68
CA ASN A 20 27.34 36.39 -31.96
C ASN A 20 28.44 37.29 -31.37
N TRP A 21 28.41 37.50 -30.07
CA TRP A 21 29.44 38.27 -29.37
C TRP A 21 30.71 37.42 -29.30
N ARG A 22 31.86 38.03 -29.62
CA ARG A 22 33.14 37.34 -29.73
C ARG A 22 34.21 38.12 -28.97
N HIS A 23 35.15 37.40 -28.39
CA HIS A 23 36.35 38.00 -27.83
C HIS A 23 37.34 38.34 -28.96
N ALA A 24 37.74 39.62 -29.06
CA ALA A 24 38.75 40.08 -30.00
C ALA A 24 40.15 39.89 -29.42
N SER A 25 40.92 38.94 -29.94
CA SER A 25 42.25 38.58 -29.39
C SER A 25 43.38 39.56 -29.72
N SER A 26 43.15 40.49 -30.65
CA SER A 26 44.24 41.16 -31.39
C SER A 26 44.69 42.51 -30.84
N ARG A 27 44.00 43.14 -29.86
CA ARG A 27 44.53 44.38 -29.28
C ARG A 27 44.05 44.78 -27.87
N PHE A 28 42.87 44.34 -27.43
CA PHE A 28 42.33 44.58 -26.08
C PHE A 28 41.38 43.43 -25.75
N ASN A 29 41.12 43.12 -24.46
CA ASN A 29 40.10 42.13 -24.04
C ASN A 29 38.68 42.65 -24.36
N GLY A 30 38.41 42.89 -25.64
CA GLY A 30 37.22 43.54 -26.18
C GLY A 30 36.22 42.51 -26.67
N ILE A 31 34.96 42.91 -26.65
CA ILE A 31 33.83 42.12 -27.12
C ILE A 31 33.29 42.79 -28.37
N THR A 32 33.20 42.04 -29.47
CA THR A 32 32.76 42.52 -30.77
C THR A 32 31.67 41.62 -31.35
N VAL A 33 30.87 42.13 -32.29
CA VAL A 33 29.92 41.33 -33.08
C VAL A 33 30.51 40.95 -34.44
N THR A 34 31.43 41.77 -34.95
CA THR A 34 32.11 41.55 -36.23
C THR A 34 33.44 40.81 -36.02
N PRO A 35 33.83 39.94 -36.96
CA PRO A 35 35.20 39.41 -37.01
C PRO A 35 36.22 40.55 -37.11
N PHE A 36 37.45 40.28 -36.66
CA PHE A 36 38.54 41.24 -36.77
C PHE A 36 38.82 41.58 -38.25
N SER A 37 38.86 42.86 -38.59
CA SER A 37 39.16 43.36 -39.94
C SER A 37 40.13 44.54 -39.84
N LEU A 38 41.19 44.52 -40.64
CA LEU A 38 42.13 45.63 -40.73
C LEU A 38 41.58 46.80 -41.56
N CYS A 39 40.50 46.58 -42.31
CA CYS A 39 39.95 47.52 -43.29
C CYS A 39 38.52 47.98 -42.96
N ASP A 40 37.81 47.28 -42.08
CA ASP A 40 36.43 47.62 -41.69
C ASP A 40 36.39 48.10 -40.24
N GLU A 41 35.40 48.94 -39.90
CA GLU A 41 35.16 49.36 -38.53
C GLU A 41 34.63 48.18 -37.71
N GLU A 42 35.48 47.66 -36.82
CA GLU A 42 35.04 46.71 -35.80
C GLU A 42 34.06 47.37 -34.83
N VAL A 43 32.87 46.78 -34.70
CA VAL A 43 31.88 47.24 -33.72
C VAL A 43 32.28 46.71 -32.35
N MET A 44 33.00 47.54 -31.58
CA MET A 44 33.35 47.27 -30.20
C MET A 44 32.13 47.50 -29.29
N LEU A 45 31.70 46.45 -28.58
CA LEU A 45 30.57 46.49 -27.66
C LEU A 45 30.99 46.83 -26.23
N ALA A 46 32.08 46.21 -25.77
CA ALA A 46 32.55 46.35 -24.40
C ALA A 46 34.04 45.98 -24.30
N HIS A 47 34.66 46.36 -23.18
CA HIS A 47 36.02 46.00 -22.81
C HIS A 47 36.00 45.39 -21.41
N ALA A 48 36.69 44.27 -21.22
CA ALA A 48 36.91 43.65 -19.92
C ALA A 48 38.35 43.83 -19.47
N VAL A 49 38.58 43.78 -18.14
CA VAL A 49 39.94 43.89 -17.59
C VAL A 49 40.72 42.60 -17.86
N GLU A 50 40.11 41.45 -17.58
CA GLU A 50 40.73 40.15 -17.82
C GLU A 50 40.17 39.46 -19.08
N LYS A 51 41.02 38.65 -19.71
CA LYS A 51 40.65 37.80 -20.83
C LYS A 51 39.49 36.86 -20.48
N ARG A 52 39.51 36.28 -19.27
CA ARG A 52 38.49 35.33 -18.80
C ARG A 52 37.11 35.97 -18.72
N ASP A 53 37.05 37.24 -18.32
CA ASP A 53 35.80 38.00 -18.23
C ASP A 53 35.24 38.27 -19.63
N ALA A 54 36.10 38.63 -20.60
CA ALA A 54 35.67 38.82 -21.99
C ALA A 54 35.16 37.51 -22.62
N GLU A 55 35.83 36.39 -22.36
CA GLU A 55 35.37 35.05 -22.78
C GLU A 55 34.03 34.70 -22.14
N PHE A 56 33.86 34.97 -20.84
CA PHE A 56 32.60 34.75 -20.14
C PHE A 56 31.45 35.57 -20.72
N ILE A 57 31.64 36.87 -20.94
CA ILE A 57 30.58 37.74 -21.48
C ILE A 57 30.26 37.37 -22.93
N ALA A 58 31.26 36.99 -23.74
CA ALA A 58 31.03 36.50 -25.10
C ALA A 58 30.23 35.18 -25.12
N ALA A 59 30.47 34.28 -24.16
CA ALA A 59 29.68 33.06 -24.00
C ALA A 59 28.26 33.36 -23.45
N ALA A 60 28.15 34.22 -22.44
CA ALA A 60 26.91 34.69 -21.82
C ALA A 60 26.27 35.84 -22.61
N ASN A 61 26.35 35.78 -23.93
CA ASN A 61 25.80 36.79 -24.82
C ASN A 61 24.25 36.78 -24.79
N PRO A 62 23.60 37.80 -25.38
CA PRO A 62 22.15 37.90 -25.37
C PRO A 62 21.43 36.70 -25.98
N ALA A 63 21.97 36.11 -27.04
CA ALA A 63 21.38 34.94 -27.70
C ALA A 63 21.42 33.71 -26.79
N THR A 64 22.54 33.45 -26.12
CA THR A 64 22.67 32.37 -25.12
C THR A 64 21.73 32.59 -23.94
N MET A 65 21.62 33.82 -23.45
CA MET A 65 20.73 34.16 -22.33
C MET A 65 19.26 33.90 -22.66
N LEU A 66 18.81 34.31 -23.86
CA LEU A 66 17.45 34.07 -24.33
C LEU A 66 17.15 32.58 -24.49
N ALA A 67 18.08 31.82 -25.07
CA ALA A 67 17.93 30.37 -25.21
C ALA A 67 17.77 29.66 -23.85
N LEU A 68 18.59 30.04 -22.85
CA LEU A 68 18.47 29.48 -21.50
C LEU A 68 17.16 29.89 -20.80
N LEU A 69 16.65 31.09 -21.04
CA LEU A 69 15.35 31.54 -20.51
C LEU A 69 14.19 30.76 -21.15
N ASP A 70 14.23 30.53 -22.46
CA ASP A 70 13.24 29.73 -23.18
C ASP A 70 13.24 28.26 -22.74
N GLU A 71 14.43 27.65 -22.58
CA GLU A 71 14.58 26.30 -22.02
C GLU A 71 14.01 26.21 -20.61
N LEU A 72 14.25 27.22 -19.78
CA LEU A 72 13.76 27.25 -18.40
C LEU A 72 12.23 27.40 -18.35
N GLU A 73 11.65 28.26 -19.18
CA GLU A 73 10.20 28.41 -19.28
C GLU A 73 9.55 27.12 -19.78
N THR A 74 10.16 26.45 -20.75
CA THR A 74 9.72 25.14 -21.26
C THR A 74 9.78 24.07 -20.16
N ALA A 75 10.88 23.99 -19.42
CA ALA A 75 11.02 23.07 -18.30
C ALA A 75 10.00 23.34 -17.20
N LYS A 76 9.76 24.61 -16.85
CA LYS A 76 8.71 25.00 -15.90
C LYS A 76 7.32 24.61 -16.39
N LYS A 77 7.02 24.82 -17.67
CA LYS A 77 5.74 24.42 -18.26
C LYS A 77 5.58 22.90 -18.19
N ARG A 78 6.63 22.13 -18.46
CA ARG A 78 6.61 20.66 -18.35
C ARG A 78 6.43 20.20 -16.90
N ILE A 79 7.07 20.86 -15.93
CA ILE A 79 6.86 20.57 -14.51
C ILE A 79 5.40 20.87 -14.14
N ALA A 80 4.87 22.04 -14.52
CA ALA A 80 3.48 22.38 -14.25
C ALA A 80 2.50 21.42 -14.94
N GLU A 81 2.79 20.95 -16.15
CA GLU A 81 2.01 19.91 -16.84
C GLU A 81 2.10 18.57 -16.11
N LEU A 82 3.27 18.16 -15.63
CA LEU A 82 3.44 16.93 -14.83
C LEU A 82 2.86 17.03 -13.42
N GLU A 83 2.71 18.23 -12.88
CA GLU A 83 2.01 18.49 -11.61
C GLU A 83 0.49 18.60 -11.81
N ALA A 84 0.04 19.08 -12.99
CA ALA A 84 -1.37 19.26 -13.35
C ALA A 84 -1.98 18.02 -14.01
N GLU A 85 -1.18 17.17 -14.64
CA GLU A 85 -1.46 15.75 -14.75
C GLU A 85 -1.23 15.21 -13.34
N PRO A 86 -2.27 15.06 -12.49
CA PRO A 86 -2.08 14.22 -11.32
C PRO A 86 -1.54 12.91 -11.90
N VAL A 87 -0.42 12.43 -11.38
CA VAL A 87 -0.07 11.02 -11.55
C VAL A 87 -1.35 10.27 -11.20
N SER A 88 -2.07 9.83 -12.21
CA SER A 88 -3.39 9.21 -12.11
C SER A 88 -3.22 7.77 -11.59
N GLN A 89 -2.29 7.58 -10.66
CA GLN A 89 -2.40 6.62 -9.57
C GLN A 89 -3.25 7.18 -8.41
N ALA A 90 -3.92 8.32 -8.58
CA ALA A 90 -5.22 8.55 -7.96
C ALA A 90 -6.33 8.06 -8.91
N TYR A 91 -6.25 6.81 -9.35
CA TYR A 91 -7.52 6.09 -9.37
C TYR A 91 -7.99 6.12 -7.92
N ASN A 92 -9.20 6.61 -7.66
CA ASN A 92 -9.79 6.45 -6.33
C ASN A 92 -9.72 4.95 -6.05
N LEU A 93 -8.77 4.52 -5.21
CA LEU A 93 -8.58 3.11 -4.87
C LEU A 93 -9.92 2.47 -4.51
N PRO A 94 -10.85 3.16 -3.82
CA PRO A 94 -12.23 2.69 -3.65
C PRO A 94 -12.97 2.33 -4.94
N GLU A 95 -12.96 3.21 -5.96
CA GLU A 95 -13.66 2.98 -7.24
C GLU A 95 -13.10 1.80 -8.04
N LEU A 96 -11.79 1.53 -7.92
CA LEU A 96 -11.17 0.39 -8.60
C LEU A 96 -11.42 -0.94 -7.92
N ILE A 97 -11.56 -0.94 -6.60
CA ILE A 97 -11.68 -2.17 -5.82
C ILE A 97 -13.13 -2.53 -5.53
N GLU A 98 -14.07 -1.58 -5.60
CA GLU A 98 -15.50 -1.87 -5.59
C GLU A 98 -15.86 -2.79 -6.78
N GLY A 99 -16.54 -3.89 -6.47
CA GLY A 99 -16.89 -4.94 -7.42
C GLY A 99 -15.77 -5.97 -7.69
N MET A 100 -14.58 -5.83 -7.10
CA MET A 100 -13.53 -6.86 -7.23
C MET A 100 -13.82 -8.08 -6.37
N GLU A 101 -13.66 -9.28 -6.95
CA GLU A 101 -13.67 -10.54 -6.22
C GLU A 101 -12.36 -10.69 -5.42
N VAL A 102 -12.47 -10.97 -4.14
CA VAL A 102 -11.34 -11.11 -3.22
C VAL A 102 -11.39 -12.45 -2.48
N SER A 103 -10.21 -13.03 -2.28
CA SER A 103 -10.02 -14.24 -1.47
C SER A 103 -9.21 -13.88 -0.23
N ILE A 104 -9.81 -14.03 0.95
CA ILE A 104 -9.23 -13.66 2.25
C ILE A 104 -8.91 -14.93 3.02
N ASP A 105 -7.64 -15.08 3.44
CA ASP A 105 -7.19 -16.14 4.33
C ASP A 105 -7.54 -15.76 5.78
N VAL A 106 -8.41 -16.53 6.42
CA VAL A 106 -8.82 -16.31 7.81
C VAL A 106 -8.04 -17.29 8.67
N SER A 107 -6.89 -16.84 9.18
CA SER A 107 -6.10 -17.61 10.14
C SER A 107 -6.74 -17.51 11.53
N THR A 108 -7.84 -18.23 11.74
CA THR A 108 -8.28 -18.59 13.09
C THR A 108 -7.55 -19.86 13.53
N CYS A 109 -7.38 -20.00 14.85
CA CYS A 109 -6.57 -21.02 15.54
C CYS A 109 -6.65 -22.41 14.88
N ASP A 110 -5.51 -23.09 14.73
CA ASP A 110 -5.18 -24.45 14.20
C ASP A 110 -6.23 -25.30 13.46
N ALA A 111 -7.50 -25.33 13.85
CA ALA A 111 -8.57 -26.05 13.16
C ALA A 111 -9.01 -25.39 11.83
N ASP A 112 -8.80 -24.08 11.68
CA ASP A 112 -9.22 -23.33 10.49
C ASP A 112 -8.02 -22.84 9.63
N LEU A 113 -6.82 -23.33 9.91
CA LEU A 113 -5.60 -22.86 9.25
C LEU A 113 -5.63 -23.21 7.75
N GLY A 114 -5.71 -22.19 6.89
CA GLY A 114 -5.77 -22.35 5.42
C GLY A 114 -7.17 -22.23 4.81
N ASN A 115 -8.18 -21.94 5.63
CA ASN A 115 -9.54 -21.67 5.19
C ASN A 115 -9.66 -20.27 4.58
N ARG A 116 -10.21 -20.19 3.37
CA ARG A 116 -10.37 -18.93 2.63
C ARG A 116 -11.84 -18.59 2.47
N TYR A 117 -12.15 -17.32 2.65
CA TYR A 117 -13.44 -16.77 2.30
C TYR A 117 -13.34 -16.06 0.95
N PHE A 118 -14.33 -16.27 0.10
CA PHE A 118 -14.48 -15.65 -1.19
C PHE A 118 -15.66 -14.68 -1.12
N GLY A 119 -15.50 -13.48 -1.64
CA GLY A 119 -16.59 -12.51 -1.69
C GLY A 119 -16.27 -11.34 -2.59
N THR A 120 -17.28 -10.50 -2.82
CA THR A 120 -17.12 -9.29 -3.64
C THR A 120 -17.00 -8.07 -2.74
N VAL A 121 -15.99 -7.24 -2.99
CA VAL A 121 -15.87 -5.95 -2.31
C VAL A 121 -17.00 -5.04 -2.76
N THR A 122 -17.79 -4.55 -1.81
CA THR A 122 -18.95 -3.68 -2.08
C THR A 122 -18.70 -2.24 -1.74
N GLU A 123 -17.78 -1.97 -0.82
CA GLU A 123 -17.40 -0.62 -0.47
C GLU A 123 -15.99 -0.64 0.12
N ALA A 124 -15.23 0.43 -0.11
CA ALA A 124 -13.97 0.67 0.58
C ALA A 124 -14.08 1.99 1.36
N LEU A 125 -13.88 1.91 2.67
CA LEU A 125 -14.01 3.04 3.58
C LEU A 125 -12.63 3.47 4.09
N GLU A 126 -12.42 4.76 4.30
CA GLU A 126 -11.20 5.28 4.90
C GLU A 126 -11.11 4.93 6.40
N LEU A 127 -9.95 4.46 6.83
CA LEU A 127 -9.65 4.12 8.21
C LEU A 127 -8.18 4.37 8.53
N ASP A 128 -7.90 5.47 9.23
CA ASP A 128 -6.55 5.97 9.54
C ASP A 128 -5.68 4.99 10.32
N THR A 129 -6.31 4.06 11.04
CA THR A 129 -5.62 3.02 11.82
C THR A 129 -5.19 1.82 10.98
N ALA A 130 -5.72 1.66 9.76
CA ALA A 130 -5.34 0.59 8.85
C ALA A 130 -4.00 0.94 8.18
N LYS A 131 -3.15 -0.08 7.94
CA LYS A 131 -1.82 0.08 7.32
C LYS A 131 -1.86 0.83 5.99
N ASN A 132 -2.95 0.65 5.22
CA ASN A 132 -3.15 1.28 3.92
C ASN A 132 -4.22 2.39 3.96
N GLY A 133 -4.74 2.75 5.13
CA GLY A 133 -5.76 3.79 5.29
C GLY A 133 -7.17 3.40 4.84
N TYR A 134 -7.43 2.12 4.50
CA TYR A 134 -8.75 1.66 4.05
C TYR A 134 -9.17 0.34 4.72
N ILE A 135 -10.49 0.17 4.90
CA ILE A 135 -11.17 -1.09 5.22
C ILE A 135 -12.12 -1.46 4.08
N LEU A 136 -12.22 -2.76 3.77
CA LEU A 136 -13.09 -3.28 2.71
C LEU A 136 -14.32 -3.94 3.31
N LEU A 137 -15.51 -3.56 2.81
CA LEU A 137 -16.76 -4.24 3.10
C LEU A 137 -17.01 -5.29 2.02
N VAL A 138 -17.11 -6.55 2.43
CA VAL A 138 -17.29 -7.70 1.53
C VAL A 138 -18.68 -8.29 1.75
N GLN A 139 -19.49 -8.38 0.69
CA GLN A 139 -20.77 -9.09 0.73
C GLN A 139 -20.60 -10.54 0.29
N ASP A 140 -21.54 -11.38 0.74
CA ASP A 140 -21.65 -12.80 0.38
C ASP A 140 -20.33 -13.57 0.55
N ALA A 141 -19.65 -13.34 1.68
CA ALA A 141 -18.40 -14.01 2.00
C ALA A 141 -18.65 -15.51 2.23
N GLU A 142 -18.38 -16.33 1.22
CA GLU A 142 -18.56 -17.77 1.25
C GLU A 142 -17.24 -18.49 1.61
N PRO A 143 -17.25 -19.42 2.56
CA PRO A 143 -16.10 -20.26 2.87
C PRO A 143 -15.83 -21.25 1.75
N ASN A 144 -14.55 -21.49 1.43
CA ASN A 144 -14.15 -22.53 0.48
C ASN A 144 -13.99 -23.92 1.09
N PHE A 145 -14.49 -24.10 2.30
CA PHE A 145 -14.42 -25.32 3.08
C PHE A 145 -15.82 -25.67 3.59
N ASP A 146 -16.06 -26.95 3.86
CA ASP A 146 -17.36 -27.40 4.36
C ASP A 146 -17.59 -26.90 5.79
N VAL A 147 -18.37 -25.83 5.94
CA VAL A 147 -18.83 -25.33 7.24
C VAL A 147 -19.74 -26.31 7.97
N ASN A 148 -20.36 -27.25 7.25
CA ASN A 148 -21.18 -28.32 7.82
C ASN A 148 -20.36 -29.57 8.14
N GLY A 149 -19.05 -29.57 7.82
CA GLY A 149 -18.19 -30.74 7.86
C GLY A 149 -17.74 -31.17 9.25
N ASN A 150 -18.17 -30.52 10.35
CA ASN A 150 -17.85 -31.02 11.68
C ASN A 150 -18.75 -30.58 12.86
N SER A 151 -19.92 -29.98 12.63
CA SER A 151 -20.97 -30.01 13.65
C SER A 151 -22.02 -31.00 13.20
N SER A 152 -21.92 -32.22 13.71
CA SER A 152 -23.00 -33.19 13.61
C SER A 152 -24.25 -32.51 14.16
N ALA A 153 -25.23 -32.24 13.29
CA ALA A 153 -26.55 -31.85 13.75
C ALA A 153 -27.04 -32.97 14.66
N THR A 154 -27.04 -32.74 15.98
CA THR A 154 -27.65 -33.66 16.94
C THR A 154 -29.08 -33.86 16.51
N PRO A 155 -29.53 -35.09 16.22
CA PRO A 155 -30.92 -35.31 15.91
C PRO A 155 -31.79 -34.84 17.08
N ASP A 156 -33.00 -34.36 16.78
CA ASP A 156 -33.92 -33.89 17.83
C ASP A 156 -34.11 -34.98 18.90
N GLY A 157 -33.85 -34.61 20.17
CA GLY A 157 -33.89 -35.52 21.32
C GLY A 157 -32.56 -36.16 21.72
N TRP A 158 -31.45 -35.86 21.03
CA TRP A 158 -30.11 -36.34 21.38
C TRP A 158 -29.29 -35.27 22.11
N VAL A 159 -28.45 -35.70 23.06
CA VAL A 159 -27.50 -34.84 23.78
C VAL A 159 -26.09 -35.36 23.50
N MET A 160 -25.18 -34.46 23.07
CA MET A 160 -23.77 -34.80 22.90
C MET A 160 -23.13 -35.04 24.26
N VAL A 161 -22.48 -36.19 24.41
CA VAL A 161 -21.74 -36.55 25.62
C VAL A 161 -20.29 -36.89 25.28
N PRO A 162 -19.32 -36.54 26.14
CA PRO A 162 -17.93 -36.90 25.93
C PRO A 162 -17.71 -38.42 25.91
N LYS A 163 -16.77 -38.89 25.07
CA LYS A 163 -16.41 -40.32 24.99
C LYS A 163 -15.86 -40.85 26.32
N GLU A 164 -15.11 -40.02 27.03
CA GLU A 164 -14.60 -40.32 28.36
C GLU A 164 -15.42 -39.60 29.42
N LEU A 165 -15.77 -40.29 30.50
CA LEU A 165 -16.53 -39.71 31.59
C LEU A 165 -15.66 -38.72 32.37
N THR A 166 -16.07 -37.46 32.46
CA THR A 166 -15.29 -36.45 33.20
C THR A 166 -15.49 -36.60 34.72
N PRO A 167 -14.53 -36.14 35.55
CA PRO A 167 -14.68 -36.12 37.00
C PRO A 167 -15.94 -35.40 37.49
N GLU A 168 -16.37 -34.34 36.81
CA GLU A 168 -17.57 -33.58 37.14
C GLU A 168 -18.85 -34.36 36.86
N MET A 169 -18.92 -35.07 35.72
CA MET A 169 -20.04 -35.94 35.38
C MET A 169 -20.16 -37.09 36.38
N MET A 170 -19.04 -37.71 36.76
CA MET A 170 -19.02 -38.75 37.80
C MET A 170 -19.55 -38.24 39.13
N ARG A 171 -19.07 -37.08 39.56
CA ARG A 171 -19.53 -36.45 40.82
C ARG A 171 -21.02 -36.12 40.77
N ALA A 172 -21.51 -35.67 39.62
CA ALA A 172 -22.93 -35.41 39.43
C ALA A 172 -23.77 -36.69 39.57
N VAL A 173 -23.34 -37.81 38.96
CA VAL A 173 -24.03 -39.11 39.11
C VAL A 173 -24.05 -39.58 40.56
N GLN A 174 -22.93 -39.46 41.28
CA GLN A 174 -22.84 -39.87 42.68
C GLN A 174 -23.78 -39.09 43.61
N ILE A 175 -23.94 -37.79 43.38
CA ILE A 175 -24.72 -36.91 44.26
C ILE A 175 -26.19 -36.84 43.84
N ARG A 176 -26.47 -36.92 42.53
CA ARG A 176 -27.80 -36.63 41.96
C ARG A 176 -28.57 -37.89 41.56
N SER A 177 -28.00 -39.09 41.70
CA SER A 177 -28.70 -40.35 41.45
C SER A 177 -28.75 -41.23 42.70
N GLU A 178 -29.88 -41.91 42.90
CA GLU A 178 -30.06 -42.82 44.04
C GLU A 178 -29.09 -44.00 43.98
N LEU A 179 -28.84 -44.54 42.78
CA LEU A 179 -27.83 -45.59 42.53
C LEU A 179 -26.41 -45.10 42.82
N GLY A 180 -26.09 -43.86 42.43
CA GLY A 180 -24.82 -43.20 42.70
C GLY A 180 -24.56 -43.03 44.20
N GLY A 181 -25.57 -42.57 44.92
CA GLY A 181 -25.53 -42.43 46.38
C GLY A 181 -25.31 -43.78 47.06
N TYR A 182 -26.09 -44.79 46.67
CA TYR A 182 -25.96 -46.15 47.23
C TYR A 182 -24.58 -46.77 46.98
N ALA A 183 -24.07 -46.66 45.75
CA ALA A 183 -22.77 -47.22 45.39
C ALA A 183 -21.63 -46.55 46.18
N THR A 184 -21.69 -45.23 46.37
CA THR A 184 -20.67 -44.48 47.12
C THR A 184 -20.66 -44.85 48.60
N SER A 185 -21.83 -45.15 49.18
CA SER A 185 -21.95 -45.52 50.60
C SER A 185 -21.66 -46.99 50.90
N ASN A 186 -21.86 -47.90 49.95
CA ASN A 186 -21.86 -49.34 50.23
C ASN A 186 -20.85 -50.16 49.42
N LEU A 187 -20.24 -49.61 48.37
CA LEU A 187 -19.31 -50.33 47.50
C LEU A 187 -17.92 -49.68 47.50
N SER A 188 -16.89 -50.46 47.84
CA SER A 188 -15.50 -50.03 47.68
C SER A 188 -15.15 -49.99 46.19
N GLY A 189 -14.53 -48.89 45.73
CA GLY A 189 -14.12 -48.75 44.33
C GLY A 189 -15.24 -48.32 43.36
N ALA A 190 -16.33 -47.73 43.85
CA ALA A 190 -17.46 -47.25 43.02
C ALA A 190 -17.05 -46.39 41.80
N TYR A 191 -15.93 -45.65 41.90
CA TYR A 191 -15.40 -44.84 40.82
C TYR A 191 -15.04 -45.66 39.56
N ASN A 192 -14.35 -46.79 39.73
CA ASN A 192 -13.97 -47.65 38.59
C ASN A 192 -15.21 -48.29 37.96
N MET A 193 -16.20 -48.66 38.77
CA MET A 193 -17.45 -49.25 38.29
C MET A 193 -18.26 -48.29 37.41
N PHE A 194 -18.29 -46.98 37.73
CA PHE A 194 -18.95 -45.99 36.88
C PHE A 194 -18.23 -45.77 35.55
N SER A 195 -16.89 -45.79 35.56
CA SER A 195 -16.08 -45.69 34.33
C SER A 195 -16.32 -46.91 33.42
N GLU A 196 -16.31 -48.11 33.97
CA GLU A 196 -16.61 -49.34 33.23
C GLU A 196 -18.03 -49.32 32.66
N PHE A 197 -19.02 -48.95 33.48
CA PHE A 197 -20.40 -48.79 33.04
C PHE A 197 -20.52 -47.80 31.88
N TRP A 198 -19.86 -46.64 31.98
CA TRP A 198 -19.87 -45.63 30.92
C TRP A 198 -19.26 -46.15 29.62
N ASN A 199 -18.11 -46.83 29.72
CA ASN A 199 -17.45 -47.42 28.56
C ASN A 199 -18.33 -48.45 27.84
N VAL A 200 -19.07 -49.27 28.60
CA VAL A 200 -20.04 -50.23 28.04
C VAL A 200 -21.21 -49.50 27.38
N ALA A 201 -21.77 -48.48 28.04
CA ALA A 201 -22.89 -47.70 27.52
C ALA A 201 -22.51 -46.96 26.21
N VAL A 202 -21.35 -46.33 26.17
CA VAL A 202 -20.82 -45.65 24.97
C VAL A 202 -20.51 -46.65 23.85
N SER A 203 -19.97 -47.83 24.18
CA SER A 203 -19.66 -48.87 23.19
C SER A 203 -20.90 -49.49 22.56
N ALA A 204 -22.02 -49.53 23.29
CA ALA A 204 -23.31 -50.03 22.82
C ALA A 204 -24.17 -48.95 22.14
N ALA A 205 -23.78 -47.68 22.21
CA ALA A 205 -24.51 -46.59 21.57
C ALA A 205 -24.51 -46.76 20.04
N PRO A 206 -25.63 -46.43 19.36
CA PRO A 206 -25.69 -46.48 17.91
C PRO A 206 -24.58 -45.62 17.31
N LYS A 207 -23.74 -46.22 16.46
CA LYS A 207 -22.79 -45.46 15.65
C LYS A 207 -23.60 -44.80 14.54
N VAL A 208 -23.55 -43.47 14.48
CA VAL A 208 -24.06 -42.76 13.32
C VAL A 208 -23.03 -43.01 12.22
N ASP A 209 -23.32 -43.96 11.32
CA ASP A 209 -22.50 -44.21 10.15
C ASP A 209 -22.64 -43.02 9.19
N TYR A 210 -21.55 -42.30 9.00
CA TYR A 210 -21.44 -41.19 8.06
C TYR A 210 -21.36 -41.76 6.63
N LEU A 211 -22.31 -41.38 5.76
CA LEU A 211 -22.19 -41.51 4.29
C LEU A 211 -21.46 -40.29 3.74
#